data_AF-A0A316FJ87-F1
#
_entry.id   AF-A0A316FJ87-F1
#
_cell.length_a   1.000
_cell.length_b   1.000
_cell.length_c   1.000
_cell.angle_alpha   90.00
_cell.angle_beta   90.00
_cell.angle_gamma   90.00
#
_symmetry.space_group_name_H-M   'P 1'
#
loop_
_entity.id
_entity.type
_entity.pdbx_description
1 polymer ?
#
loop_
_entity_poly.entity_id
_entity_poly.type
_entity_poly.pdbx_seq_one_letter_code
_entity_poly.pdbx_strand_id
1 'polypeptide(L)' 'MVSATFESRLLVELVIPEGAEVVGTYGADCYAGSAAVTRNAWGARDAWHVGTVVEDAGVTAVVHEILSGHGLLG' A
#
# COMPACT_ATOMS: atom_id res chain seq x y z
N MET A 1 7.87 11.52 -8.04
CA MET A 1 6.80 10.86 -7.27
C MET A 1 6.85 11.47 -5.87
N VAL A 2 5.78 12.16 -5.46
CA VAL A 2 5.75 12.81 -4.14
C VAL A 2 5.36 11.74 -3.12
N SER A 3 6.22 11.52 -2.13
CA SER A 3 5.90 10.66 -0.98
C SER A 3 4.85 11.35 -0.12
N ALA A 4 3.79 10.62 0.25
CA ALA A 4 2.78 11.05 1.21
C ALA A 4 2.79 10.10 2.41
N THR A 5 2.41 10.60 3.58
CA THR A 5 2.26 9.82 4.81
C THR A 5 0.82 9.94 5.28
N PHE A 6 0.28 8.82 5.74
CA PHE A 6 -1.10 8.68 6.17
C PHE A 6 -1.14 7.98 7.52
N GLU A 7 -2.15 8.29 8.33
CA GLU A 7 -2.34 7.62 9.62
C GLU A 7 -2.77 6.16 9.44
N SER A 8 -2.18 5.27 10.24
CA SER A 8 -2.53 3.85 10.33
C SER A 8 -3.13 3.53 11.70
N ARG A 9 -4.13 2.64 11.76
CA ARG A 9 -4.87 2.31 12.98
C ARG A 9 -5.33 0.86 13.04
N LEU A 10 -5.91 0.50 14.18
CA LEU A 10 -6.55 -0.79 14.51
C LEU A 10 -5.61 -1.99 14.62
N LEU A 11 -4.72 -2.19 13.65
CA LEU A 11 -3.81 -3.34 13.60
C LEU A 11 -2.54 -3.02 12.80
N VAL A 12 -1.51 -3.84 13.01
CA VAL A 12 -0.26 -3.85 12.25
C VAL A 12 0.05 -5.28 11.86
N GLU A 13 0.09 -5.56 10.57
CA GLU A 13 0.60 -6.82 10.04
C GLU A 13 2.07 -6.69 9.67
N LEU A 14 2.93 -7.56 10.22
CA LEU A 14 4.34 -7.65 9.84
C LEU A 14 4.49 -8.54 8.60
N VAL A 15 4.13 -7.98 7.45
CA VAL A 15 4.19 -8.68 6.16
C VAL A 15 5.62 -8.79 5.67
N ILE A 16 6.02 -10.00 5.25
CA ILE A 16 7.28 -10.26 4.55
C ILE A 16 6.94 -10.40 3.06
N PRO A 17 7.28 -9.43 2.20
CA PRO A 17 6.99 -9.51 0.78
C PRO A 17 7.84 -10.60 0.11
N GLU A 18 7.19 -11.54 -0.56
CA GLU A 18 7.85 -12.53 -1.43
C GLU A 18 7.42 -12.28 -2.87
N GLY A 19 8.30 -11.61 -3.65
CA GLY A 19 8.03 -11.25 -5.04
C GLY A 19 7.08 -10.04 -5.23
N ALA A 20 6.45 -9.56 -4.16
CA ALA A 20 5.64 -8.34 -4.19
C ALA A 20 6.49 -7.07 -4.06
N GLU A 21 6.11 -6.03 -4.79
CA GLU A 21 6.62 -4.68 -4.66
C GLU A 21 6.09 -4.04 -3.37
N VAL A 22 6.96 -3.34 -2.63
CA VAL A 22 6.57 -2.51 -1.48
C VAL A 22 6.20 -1.12 -1.98
N VAL A 23 4.90 -0.79 -1.89
CA VAL A 23 4.37 0.51 -2.33
C VAL A 23 4.31 1.50 -1.17
N GLY A 24 4.18 1.00 0.07
CA GLY A 24 4.20 1.82 1.28
C GLY A 24 4.79 1.07 2.47
N THR A 25 5.44 1.80 3.36
CA THR A 25 6.07 1.28 4.59
C THR A 25 5.51 1.97 5.83
N TYR A 26 5.52 1.28 6.97
CA TYR A 26 5.25 1.94 8.25
C TYR A 26 6.35 2.95 8.58
N GLY A 27 5.96 4.11 9.10
CA GLY A 27 6.88 5.22 9.36
C GLY A 27 7.44 5.28 10.79
N ALA A 28 6.91 4.50 11.73
CA ALA A 28 7.20 4.63 13.15
C ALA A 28 7.22 3.27 13.89
N ASP A 29 7.60 3.31 15.17
CA ASP A 29 7.74 2.18 16.10
C ASP A 29 8.81 1.14 15.71
N CYS A 30 8.81 -0.01 16.39
CA CYS A 30 9.78 -1.09 16.18
C CYS A 30 9.65 -1.80 14.82
N TYR A 31 8.62 -1.48 14.04
CA TYR A 31 8.35 -2.02 12.70
C TYR A 31 8.48 -0.96 11.61
N ALA A 32 9.06 0.22 11.92
CA ALA A 32 9.35 1.23 10.92
C ALA A 32 10.19 0.64 9.77
N GLY A 33 9.80 0.98 8.53
CA GLY A 33 10.42 0.47 7.32
C GLY A 33 9.91 -0.90 6.85
N SER A 34 9.11 -1.62 7.64
CA SER A 34 8.44 -2.84 7.16
C SER A 34 7.28 -2.48 6.21
N ALA A 35 6.92 -3.42 5.35
CA ALA A 35 5.87 -3.21 4.36
C ALA A 35 4.51 -2.99 5.02
N ALA A 36 3.81 -1.92 4.61
CA ALA A 36 2.44 -1.60 5.01
C ALA A 36 1.46 -1.76 3.83
N VAL A 37 1.93 -1.48 2.61
CA VAL A 37 1.16 -1.68 1.37
C VAL A 37 2.06 -2.38 0.36
N THR A 38 1.59 -3.49 -0.20
CA THR A 38 2.32 -4.25 -1.22
C THR A 38 1.48 -4.49 -2.46
N ARG A 39 2.13 -4.58 -3.61
CA ARG A 39 1.55 -4.96 -4.89
C ARG A 39 2.26 -6.19 -5.43
N ASN A 40 1.50 -7.23 -5.78
CA ASN A 40 2.02 -8.39 -6.51
C ASN A 40 1.40 -8.42 -7.91
N ALA A 41 2.25 -8.35 -8.94
CA ALA A 41 1.82 -8.45 -10.33
C ALA A 41 1.70 -9.92 -10.75
N TRP A 42 0.58 -10.28 -11.40
CA TRP A 42 0.35 -11.61 -11.95
C TRP A 42 -0.22 -11.52 -13.36
N GLY A 43 0.67 -11.58 -14.36
CA GLY A 43 0.31 -11.36 -15.76
C GLY A 43 -0.21 -9.93 -15.96
N ALA A 44 -1.46 -9.80 -16.40
CA ALA A 44 -2.12 -8.50 -16.60
C ALA A 44 -2.95 -8.04 -15.38
N ARG A 45 -2.78 -8.68 -14.22
CA ARG A 45 -3.54 -8.41 -12.99
C ARG A 45 -2.59 -7.98 -11.89
N ASP A 46 -3.14 -7.24 -10.93
CA ASP A 46 -2.45 -6.87 -9.71
C ASP A 46 -3.25 -7.31 -8.48
N ALA A 47 -2.55 -7.84 -7.49
CA ALA A 47 -3.09 -8.05 -6.16
C ALA A 47 -2.45 -7.05 -5.20
N TRP A 48 -3.28 -6.29 -4.49
CA TRP A 48 -2.85 -5.28 -3.52
C TRP A 48 -3.21 -5.74 -2.12
N HIS A 49 -2.26 -5.57 -1.19
CA HIS A 49 -2.46 -5.87 0.22
C HIS A 49 -2.17 -4.63 1.05
N VAL A 50 -3.06 -4.33 2.00
CA VAL A 50 -2.94 -3.22 2.95
C VAL A 50 -2.94 -3.82 4.36
N GLY A 51 -1.78 -3.87 5.00
CA GLY A 51 -1.55 -4.56 6.29
C GLY A 51 -2.06 -3.80 7.51
N THR A 52 -2.86 -2.76 7.33
CA THR A 52 -3.41 -1.91 8.40
C THR A 52 -4.68 -1.23 7.93
N VAL A 53 -5.43 -0.62 8.86
CA VAL A 53 -6.45 0.34 8.47
C VAL A 53 -5.76 1.69 8.29
N VAL A 54 -5.68 2.15 7.04
CA VAL A 54 -5.20 3.51 6.71
C VAL A 54 -6.38 4.49 6.71
N GLU A 55 -6.13 5.76 7.03
CA GLU A 55 -7.15 6.82 6.89
C GLU A 55 -7.66 6.97 5.44
N ASP A 56 -8.82 7.61 5.29
CA ASP A 56 -9.56 7.71 4.02
C ASP A 56 -8.72 8.32 2.87
N ALA A 57 -7.87 9.29 3.18
CA ALA A 57 -6.96 9.89 2.20
C ALA A 57 -5.93 8.88 1.67
N GLY A 58 -5.42 8.02 2.55
CA GLY A 58 -4.51 6.95 2.18
C GLY A 58 -5.20 5.83 1.39
N VAL A 59 -6.43 5.47 1.75
CA VAL A 59 -7.24 4.54 0.94
C VAL A 59 -7.45 5.12 -0.45
N THR A 60 -7.82 6.40 -0.53
CA THR A 60 -8.02 7.11 -1.80
C THR A 60 -6.75 7.11 -2.65
N ALA A 61 -5.58 7.33 -2.04
CA ALA A 61 -4.31 7.30 -2.75
C ALA A 61 -4.00 5.91 -3.33
N VAL A 62 -4.21 4.83 -2.56
CA VAL A 62 -4.02 3.45 -3.04
C VAL A 62 -4.98 3.13 -4.19
N VAL A 63 -6.27 3.46 -4.03
CA VAL A 63 -7.27 3.20 -5.08
C VAL A 63 -6.99 4.03 -6.33
N HIS A 64 -6.59 5.29 -6.19
CA HIS A 64 -6.22 6.13 -7.32
C HIS A 64 -5.02 5.55 -8.09
N GLU A 65 -4.00 5.05 -7.40
CA GLU A 65 -2.85 4.37 -8.04
C GLU A 65 -3.31 3.15 -8.84
N ILE A 66 -4.18 2.32 -8.27
CA ILE A 66 -4.77 1.15 -8.96
C ILE A 66 -5.52 1.59 -10.22
N LEU A 67 -6.41 2.57 -10.11
CA LEU A 67 -7.22 3.04 -11.24
C LEU A 67 -6.34 3.69 -12.33
N SER A 68 -5.35 4.49 -11.93
CA SER A 68 -4.37 5.10 -12.83
C SER A 68 -3.60 4.05 -13.63
N GLY A 69 -3.08 3.02 -12.94
CA GLY A 69 -2.33 1.93 -13.56
C GLY A 69 -3.14 1.12 -14.58
N HIS A 70 -4.47 1.12 -14.46
CA HIS A 70 -5.38 0.45 -15.39
C HIS A 70 -6.09 1.39 -16.38
N GLY A 71 -5.77 2.69 -16.39
CA GLY A 71 -6.42 3.66 -17.29
C GLY A 71 -7.91 3.85 -16.99
N LEU A 72 -8.30 3.75 -15.72
CA LEU A 72 -9.68 3.86 -15.23
C LEU A 72 -9.96 5.19 -14.52
N LEU A 73 -9.07 6.16 -14.66
CA LEU A 73 -9.34 7.54 -14.28
C LEU A 73 -10.18 8.20 -15.38
N GLY A 74 -11.35 8.73 -15.00
CA GLY A 74 -12.31 9.36 -15.91
C GLY A 74 -11.83 10.68 -16.51
#